data_AF-A0A7W2BAK7-F1
#
_entry.id   AF-A0A7W2BAK7-F1
#
_cell.length_a   1.000
_cell.length_b   1.000
_cell.length_c   1.000
_cell.angle_alpha   90.00
_cell.angle_beta   90.00
_cell.angle_gamma   90.00
#
_symmetry.space_group_name_H-M   'P 1'
#
loop_
_entity.id
_entity.type
_entity.pdbx_description
1 polymer ?
#
loop_
_entity_poly.entity_id
_entity_poly.type
_entity_poly.pdbx_seq_one_letter_code
_entity_poly.pdbx_strand_id
1 'polypeptide(L)'
;MFKIIDAQNKSMHNQDLMEMFSKREQDALWLDDTAYDHKDSVYLLFNDTETGIYGSIRLNPMTTKNAVSDTLRQDISPYVQSCIWECSSVCFNTSGEELNQSEPEVFEHYCKYYYQALRGALSHACARFQIGMLLFMNTKNEIEDMEFFGGMQFSKTVMVDSENDLVLAMYPTPNLH
;
A
#
# COMPACT_ATOMS: atom_id res chain seq x y z
N MET A 1 12.69 1.70 8.60
CA MET A 1 11.81 2.89 8.46
C MET A 1 11.48 3.10 6.99
N PHE A 2 10.26 3.55 6.65
CA PHE A 2 9.87 3.82 5.26
C PHE A 2 10.52 5.07 4.69
N LYS A 3 10.99 4.98 3.43
CA LYS A 3 11.32 6.12 2.56
C LYS A 3 10.06 6.53 1.79
N ILE A 4 9.78 7.84 1.70
CA ILE A 4 8.68 8.39 0.89
C ILE A 4 9.27 8.99 -0.38
N ILE A 5 8.91 8.42 -1.52
CA ILE A 5 9.41 8.82 -2.84
C ILE A 5 8.27 9.44 -3.64
N ASP A 6 8.38 10.72 -3.94
CA ASP A 6 7.39 11.49 -4.69
C ASP A 6 8.02 12.18 -5.91
N ALA A 7 7.23 12.92 -6.68
CA ALA A 7 7.71 13.60 -7.87
C ALA A 7 8.92 14.53 -7.63
N GLN A 8 9.13 15.04 -6.42
CA GLN A 8 10.21 15.98 -6.11
C GLN A 8 11.55 15.27 -5.89
N ASN A 9 11.54 14.04 -5.38
CA ASN A 9 12.76 13.29 -5.06
C ASN A 9 12.95 12.00 -5.88
N LYS A 10 12.02 11.64 -6.76
CA LYS A 10 12.09 10.44 -7.63
C LYS A 10 13.47 10.26 -8.29
N SER A 11 14.04 11.32 -8.87
CA SER A 11 15.34 11.25 -9.57
C SER A 11 16.50 10.86 -8.65
N MET A 12 16.43 11.20 -7.37
CA MET A 12 17.44 10.81 -6.36
C MET A 12 17.31 9.35 -5.95
N HIS A 13 16.16 8.74 -6.21
CA HIS A 13 15.80 7.38 -5.81
C HIS A 13 15.61 6.43 -6.99
N ASN A 14 16.16 6.75 -8.17
CA ASN A 14 16.01 5.90 -9.37
C ASN A 14 16.43 4.45 -9.12
N GLN A 15 17.55 4.22 -8.42
CA GLN A 15 18.01 2.88 -8.10
C GLN A 15 17.04 2.13 -7.17
N ASP A 16 16.56 2.81 -6.12
CA ASP A 16 15.57 2.26 -5.18
C ASP A 16 14.27 1.87 -5.92
N LEU A 17 13.82 2.71 -6.86
CA LEU A 17 12.62 2.46 -7.67
C LEU A 17 12.81 1.32 -8.67
N MET A 18 13.96 1.25 -9.36
CA MET A 18 14.26 0.14 -10.26
C MET A 18 14.27 -1.20 -9.53
N GLU A 19 14.87 -1.25 -8.34
CA GLU A 19 14.85 -2.45 -7.50
C GLU A 19 13.42 -2.81 -7.09
N MET A 20 12.60 -1.82 -6.71
CA MET A 20 11.21 -2.05 -6.36
C MET A 20 10.41 -2.65 -7.51
N PHE A 21 10.47 -2.05 -8.70
CA PHE A 21 9.72 -2.55 -9.85
C PHE A 21 10.18 -3.97 -10.22
N SER A 22 11.49 -4.23 -10.21
CA SER A 22 12.02 -5.56 -10.49
C SER A 22 11.54 -6.63 -9.49
N LYS A 23 11.44 -6.30 -8.19
CA LYS A 23 10.90 -7.22 -7.19
C LYS A 23 9.40 -7.45 -7.35
N ARG A 24 8.63 -6.41 -7.65
CA ARG A 24 7.19 -6.53 -7.93
C ARG A 24 6.89 -7.40 -9.15
N GLU A 25 7.69 -7.30 -10.20
CA GLU A 25 7.56 -8.14 -11.40
C GLU A 25 7.79 -9.63 -11.10
N GLN A 26 8.65 -9.95 -10.13
CA GLN A 26 8.90 -11.34 -9.70
C GLN A 26 7.73 -11.89 -8.87
N ASP A 27 7.11 -11.04 -8.05
CA ASP A 27 6.01 -11.39 -7.14
C ASP A 27 4.61 -11.29 -7.80
N ALA A 28 4.51 -10.82 -9.05
CA ALA A 28 3.25 -10.49 -9.72
C ALA A 28 2.37 -11.73 -9.98
N LEU A 29 1.58 -12.10 -8.97
CA LEU A 29 0.53 -13.12 -9.05
C LEU A 29 -0.76 -12.60 -9.73
N TRP A 30 -0.95 -11.29 -9.88
CA TRP A 30 -2.18 -10.71 -10.45
C TRP A 30 -1.95 -9.39 -11.19
N LEU A 31 -2.48 -9.35 -12.43
CA LEU A 31 -2.74 -8.18 -13.30
C LEU A 31 -1.54 -7.27 -13.61
N ASP A 32 -1.63 -6.55 -14.73
CA ASP A 32 -0.65 -5.56 -15.17
C ASP A 32 -0.66 -4.32 -14.24
N ASP A 33 -0.17 -4.50 -13.01
CA ASP A 33 -0.18 -3.51 -11.93
C ASP A 33 0.64 -2.26 -12.31
N THR A 34 1.51 -2.38 -13.31
CA THR A 34 2.30 -1.26 -13.86
C THR A 34 1.45 -0.21 -14.59
N ALA A 35 0.24 -0.57 -15.03
CA ALA A 35 -0.66 0.33 -15.74
C ALA A 35 -1.13 1.53 -14.89
N TYR A 36 -0.93 1.48 -13.57
CA TYR A 36 -1.26 2.55 -12.63
C TYR A 36 -0.03 3.25 -12.01
N ASP A 37 1.17 2.99 -12.54
CA ASP A 37 2.38 3.74 -12.19
C ASP A 37 2.44 5.05 -12.97
N HIS A 38 2.17 6.16 -12.30
CA HIS A 38 2.12 7.50 -12.87
C HIS A 38 3.31 8.35 -12.47
N LYS A 39 3.50 9.43 -13.22
CA LYS A 39 4.46 10.48 -12.87
C LYS A 39 4.19 11.07 -11.47
N ASP A 40 2.92 11.12 -11.07
CA ASP A 40 2.46 11.71 -9.81
C ASP A 40 2.27 10.67 -8.68
N SER A 41 2.48 9.38 -8.97
CA SER A 41 2.43 8.34 -7.94
C SER A 41 3.48 8.59 -6.87
N VAL A 42 3.09 8.37 -5.61
CA VAL A 42 3.99 8.38 -4.46
C VAL A 42 4.25 6.94 -4.05
N TYR A 43 5.51 6.60 -3.80
CA TYR A 43 5.91 5.27 -3.36
C TYR A 43 6.41 5.31 -1.93
N LEU A 44 5.95 4.36 -1.11
CA LEU A 44 6.51 4.12 0.21
C LEU A 44 7.37 2.88 0.11
N LEU A 45 8.67 3.00 0.38
CA LEU A 45 9.62 1.89 0.34
C LEU A 45 10.15 1.55 1.72
N PHE A 46 10.07 0.27 2.07
CA PHE A 46 10.70 -0.30 3.25
C PHE A 46 11.80 -1.27 2.80
N ASN A 47 13.02 -1.02 3.23
CA ASN A 47 14.14 -1.93 3.00
C ASN A 47 14.96 -1.97 4.28
N ASP A 48 14.89 -3.09 4.99
CA ASP A 48 15.59 -3.32 6.24
C ASP A 48 16.53 -4.51 6.03
N THR A 49 17.81 -4.20 5.79
CA THR A 49 18.83 -5.19 5.47
C THR A 49 19.23 -6.06 6.66
N GLU A 50 18.95 -5.61 7.89
CA GLU A 50 19.26 -6.38 9.10
C GLU A 50 18.26 -7.51 9.30
N THR A 51 16.98 -7.22 9.08
CA THR A 51 15.89 -8.20 9.18
C THR A 51 15.59 -8.91 7.86
N GLY A 52 16.15 -8.43 6.74
CA GLY A 52 15.86 -8.95 5.40
C GLY A 52 14.46 -8.62 4.90
N ILE A 53 13.77 -7.68 5.55
CA ILE A 53 12.41 -7.28 5.18
C ILE A 53 12.47 -6.26 4.05
N TYR A 54 11.72 -6.56 3.01
CA TYR A 54 11.42 -5.65 1.91
C TYR A 54 9.91 -5.40 1.85
N GLY A 55 9.52 -4.16 1.58
CA GLY A 55 8.13 -3.87 1.30
C GLY A 55 7.96 -2.60 0.50
N SER A 56 6.86 -2.52 -0.21
CA SER A 56 6.53 -1.34 -1.02
C SER A 56 5.04 -1.11 -1.05
N ILE A 57 4.65 0.16 -1.22
CA ILE A 57 3.27 0.60 -1.40
C ILE A 57 3.26 1.70 -2.45
N ARG A 58 2.24 1.73 -3.30
CA ARG A 58 1.95 2.86 -4.19
C ARG A 58 0.75 3.64 -3.69
N LEU A 59 0.84 4.97 -3.73
CA LEU A 59 -0.25 5.89 -3.47
C LEU A 59 -0.52 6.70 -4.74
N ASN A 60 -1.79 6.74 -5.15
CA ASN A 60 -2.25 7.47 -6.33
C ASN A 60 -3.41 8.41 -5.96
N PRO A 61 -3.43 9.67 -6.40
CA PRO A 61 -4.62 10.50 -6.30
C PRO A 61 -5.80 9.86 -7.04
N MET A 62 -7.03 9.98 -6.51
CA MET A 62 -8.22 9.50 -7.22
C MET A 62 -8.52 10.26 -8.52
N THR A 63 -7.84 11.39 -8.75
CA THR A 63 -7.91 12.16 -10.01
C THR A 63 -7.07 11.58 -11.14
N THR A 64 -6.20 10.60 -10.85
CA THR A 64 -5.48 9.82 -11.86
C THR A 64 -6.12 8.44 -12.02
N LYS A 65 -5.92 7.81 -13.18
CA LYS A 65 -6.41 6.44 -13.42
C LYS A 65 -5.83 5.49 -12.37
N ASN A 66 -6.68 4.72 -11.69
CA ASN A 66 -6.27 3.78 -10.65
C ASN A 66 -7.22 2.58 -10.59
N ALA A 67 -6.84 1.53 -9.87
CA ALA A 67 -7.56 0.26 -9.86
C ALA A 67 -8.95 0.41 -9.24
N VAL A 68 -9.10 1.25 -8.22
CA VAL A 68 -10.40 1.57 -7.60
C VAL A 68 -11.33 2.26 -8.59
N SER A 69 -10.85 3.27 -9.31
CA SER A 69 -11.64 4.01 -10.30
C SER A 69 -12.06 3.13 -11.50
N ASP A 70 -11.20 2.22 -11.94
CA ASP A 70 -11.49 1.28 -13.03
C ASP A 70 -12.52 0.23 -12.60
N THR A 71 -12.46 -0.23 -11.34
CA THR A 71 -13.34 -1.27 -10.80
C THR A 71 -14.73 -0.72 -10.45
N LEU A 72 -14.79 0.38 -9.71
CA LEU A 72 -16.07 0.91 -9.22
C LEU A 72 -16.88 1.60 -10.32
N ARG A 73 -16.25 2.15 -11.38
CA ARG A 73 -16.90 2.93 -12.45
C ARG A 73 -17.88 3.99 -11.91
N GLN A 74 -17.61 4.55 -10.73
CA GLN A 74 -18.49 5.51 -10.07
C GLN A 74 -18.06 6.96 -10.37
N ASP A 75 -19.04 7.82 -10.64
CA ASP A 75 -18.86 9.26 -10.72
C ASP A 75 -18.70 9.84 -9.29
N ILE A 76 -17.47 9.81 -8.78
CA ILE A 76 -17.10 10.53 -7.56
C ILE A 76 -16.88 12.00 -7.93
N SER A 77 -17.46 12.93 -7.16
CA SER A 77 -17.27 14.38 -7.38
C SER A 77 -15.77 14.75 -7.42
N PRO A 78 -15.31 15.59 -8.37
CA PRO A 78 -13.90 15.99 -8.46
C PRO A 78 -13.33 16.61 -7.19
N TYR A 79 -14.16 17.32 -6.42
CA TYR A 79 -13.75 17.89 -5.13
C TYR A 79 -13.41 16.79 -4.12
N VAL A 80 -14.24 15.77 -4.05
CA VAL A 80 -14.04 14.60 -3.18
C VAL A 80 -12.84 13.78 -3.67
N GLN A 81 -12.63 13.66 -4.98
CA GLN A 81 -11.45 12.97 -5.53
C GLN A 81 -10.12 13.63 -5.16
N SER A 82 -10.10 14.94 -4.87
CA SER A 82 -8.84 15.65 -4.58
C SER A 82 -8.24 15.31 -3.21
N CYS A 83 -9.05 14.86 -2.25
CA CYS A 83 -8.60 14.48 -0.90
C CYS A 83 -8.60 12.97 -0.66
N ILE A 84 -8.98 12.18 -1.66
CA ILE A 84 -9.01 10.71 -1.58
C ILE A 84 -7.92 10.15 -2.48
N TRP A 85 -7.15 9.21 -1.94
CA TRP A 85 -6.07 8.55 -2.68
C TRP A 85 -6.26 7.04 -2.61
N GLU A 86 -5.95 6.35 -3.69
CA GLU A 86 -5.78 4.90 -3.71
C GLU A 86 -4.45 4.55 -3.03
N CYS A 87 -4.48 3.48 -2.24
CA CYS A 87 -3.33 2.74 -1.75
C CYS A 87 -3.35 1.33 -2.37
N SER A 88 -2.34 1.04 -3.20
CA SER A 88 -2.25 -0.22 -3.96
C SER A 88 -0.85 -0.83 -3.86
N SER A 89 -0.71 -2.03 -4.44
CA SER A 89 0.58 -2.71 -4.61
C SER A 89 1.32 -2.88 -3.27
N VAL A 90 0.55 -3.22 -2.22
CA VAL A 90 1.10 -3.48 -0.89
C VAL A 90 1.87 -4.78 -0.98
N CYS A 91 3.18 -4.69 -0.87
CA CYS A 91 4.09 -5.82 -0.94
C CYS A 91 4.82 -5.92 0.40
N PHE A 92 4.86 -7.12 0.96
CA PHE A 92 5.70 -7.50 2.08
C PHE A 92 6.40 -8.79 1.71
N ASN A 93 7.73 -8.74 1.66
CA ASN A 93 8.56 -9.86 1.29
C ASN A 93 9.68 -9.98 2.33
N THR A 94 9.99 -11.19 2.76
CA THR A 94 11.13 -11.47 3.64
C THR A 94 12.06 -12.41 2.89
N SER A 95 13.36 -12.25 3.07
CA SER A 95 14.37 -13.11 2.42
C SER A 95 14.32 -14.59 2.84
N GLY A 96 13.30 -15.03 3.58
CA GLY A 96 13.08 -16.42 3.97
C GLY A 96 11.59 -16.74 3.97
N GLU A 97 11.05 -17.14 2.82
CA GLU A 97 9.69 -17.71 2.73
C GLU A 97 9.51 -18.93 3.67
N GLU A 98 10.62 -19.58 4.04
CA GLU A 98 10.67 -20.69 5.00
C GLU A 98 10.39 -20.26 6.47
N LEU A 99 10.58 -18.98 6.81
CA LEU A 99 10.47 -18.47 8.20
C LEU A 99 9.07 -18.63 8.78
N ASN A 100 8.02 -18.50 7.96
CA ASN A 100 6.64 -18.66 8.45
C ASN A 100 6.38 -20.09 8.95
N GLN A 101 7.06 -21.09 8.37
CA GLN A 101 6.89 -22.50 8.75
C GLN A 101 7.88 -22.95 9.83
N SER A 102 9.13 -22.45 9.79
CA SER A 102 10.17 -22.85 10.73
C SER A 102 10.16 -22.05 12.04
N GLU A 103 9.80 -20.76 11.99
CA GLU A 103 9.91 -19.81 13.10
C GLU A 103 8.73 -18.81 13.13
N PRO A 104 7.49 -19.28 13.39
CA PRO A 104 6.28 -18.48 13.26
C PRO A 104 6.25 -17.24 14.17
N GLU A 105 6.84 -17.31 15.37
CA GLU A 105 6.90 -16.17 16.29
C GLU A 105 7.80 -15.04 15.77
N VAL A 106 8.89 -15.38 15.07
CA VAL A 106 9.79 -14.41 14.45
C VAL A 106 9.11 -13.76 13.25
N PHE A 107 8.44 -14.57 12.42
CA PHE A 107 7.65 -14.06 11.31
C PHE A 107 6.55 -13.09 11.77
N GLU A 108 5.79 -13.46 12.81
CA GLU A 108 4.76 -12.59 13.40
C GLU A 108 5.35 -11.27 13.91
N HIS A 109 6.53 -11.32 14.54
CA HIS A 109 7.26 -10.12 14.97
C HIS A 109 7.61 -9.21 13.79
N TYR A 110 8.07 -9.78 12.67
CA TYR A 110 8.37 -9.03 11.45
C TYR A 110 7.13 -8.42 10.81
N CYS A 111 6.02 -9.14 10.75
CA CYS A 111 4.74 -8.60 10.29
C CYS A 111 4.31 -7.40 11.15
N LYS A 112 4.36 -7.52 12.48
CA LYS A 112 4.05 -6.41 13.40
C LYS A 112 4.96 -5.21 13.16
N TYR A 113 6.26 -5.43 13.10
CA TYR A 113 7.25 -4.38 12.87
C TYR A 113 6.99 -3.65 11.54
N TYR A 114 6.76 -4.39 10.46
CA TYR A 114 6.46 -3.83 9.14
C TYR A 114 5.15 -3.03 9.13
N TYR A 115 4.03 -3.62 9.56
CA TYR A 115 2.71 -2.98 9.49
C TYR A 115 2.58 -1.78 10.44
N GLN A 116 3.26 -1.79 11.59
CA GLN A 116 3.34 -0.60 12.45
C GLN A 116 4.15 0.52 11.81
N ALA A 117 5.28 0.19 11.17
CA ALA A 117 6.06 1.17 10.40
C ALA A 117 5.24 1.71 9.22
N LEU A 118 4.45 0.86 8.56
CA LEU A 118 3.57 1.24 7.46
C LEU A 118 2.51 2.23 7.92
N ARG A 119 1.81 1.94 9.02
CA ARG A 119 0.83 2.87 9.60
C ARG A 119 1.43 4.24 9.88
N GLY A 120 2.65 4.28 10.42
CA GLY A 120 3.39 5.53 10.65
C GLY A 120 3.71 6.27 9.33
N ALA A 121 4.16 5.54 8.31
CA ALA A 121 4.48 6.08 7.00
C ALA A 121 3.25 6.64 6.27
N LEU A 122 2.14 5.90 6.29
CA LEU A 122 0.86 6.34 5.72
C LEU A 122 0.37 7.59 6.43
N SER A 123 0.45 7.64 7.76
CA SER A 123 0.05 8.84 8.52
C SER A 123 0.89 10.06 8.14
N HIS A 124 2.21 9.88 7.97
CA HIS A 124 3.10 10.96 7.52
C HIS A 124 2.80 11.39 6.08
N ALA A 125 2.58 10.44 5.17
CA ALA A 125 2.20 10.73 3.79
C ALA A 125 0.86 11.49 3.74
N CYS A 126 -0.13 11.07 4.52
CA CYS A 126 -1.43 11.73 4.57
C CYS A 126 -1.33 13.19 5.04
N ALA A 127 -0.55 13.45 6.09
CA ALA A 127 -0.28 14.81 6.53
C ALA A 127 0.47 15.64 5.48
N ARG A 128 1.50 15.06 4.85
CA ARG A 128 2.33 15.74 3.84
C ARG A 128 1.55 16.13 2.59
N PHE A 129 0.66 15.25 2.12
CA PHE A 129 -0.09 15.42 0.86
C PHE A 129 -1.55 15.82 1.07
N GLN A 130 -1.95 16.17 2.31
CA GLN A 130 -3.32 16.55 2.68
C GLN A 130 -4.37 15.51 2.25
N ILE A 131 -4.02 14.22 2.36
CA ILE A 131 -4.92 13.11 2.05
C ILE A 131 -5.89 12.97 3.22
N GLY A 132 -7.20 13.05 2.95
CA GLY A 132 -8.26 12.87 3.94
C GLY A 132 -8.72 11.43 4.09
N MET A 133 -8.51 10.60 3.05
CA MET A 133 -8.88 9.19 3.06
C MET A 133 -8.00 8.38 2.10
N LEU A 134 -7.61 7.19 2.54
CA LEU A 134 -6.98 6.19 1.69
C LEU A 134 -7.97 5.06 1.37
N LEU A 135 -8.04 4.67 0.10
CA LEU A 135 -8.82 3.54 -0.38
C LEU A 135 -7.90 2.38 -0.70
N PHE A 136 -8.22 1.20 -0.17
CA PHE A 136 -7.50 -0.04 -0.42
C PHE A 136 -8.44 -1.01 -1.11
N MET A 137 -8.00 -1.57 -2.23
CA MET A 137 -8.69 -2.66 -2.92
C MET A 137 -7.76 -3.86 -2.91
N ASN A 138 -7.92 -4.71 -1.91
CA ASN A 138 -7.04 -5.84 -1.63
C ASN A 138 -7.88 -7.06 -1.23
N THR A 139 -7.22 -8.20 -1.04
CA THR A 139 -7.88 -9.37 -0.47
C THR A 139 -8.29 -9.10 0.97
N LYS A 140 -9.34 -9.79 1.42
CA LYS A 140 -9.79 -9.72 2.82
C LYS A 140 -8.67 -10.01 3.81
N ASN A 141 -7.82 -11.01 3.53
CA ASN A 141 -6.73 -11.42 4.42
C ASN A 141 -5.69 -10.30 4.60
N GLU A 142 -5.29 -9.61 3.53
CA GLU A 142 -4.34 -8.50 3.62
C GLU A 142 -4.89 -7.33 4.45
N ILE A 143 -6.19 -7.02 4.32
CA ILE A 143 -6.85 -6.01 5.15
C ILE A 143 -6.87 -6.44 6.62
N GLU A 144 -7.16 -7.71 6.90
CA GLU A 144 -7.15 -8.26 8.26
C GLU A 144 -5.74 -8.22 8.88
N ASP A 145 -4.70 -8.51 8.11
CA ASP A 145 -3.30 -8.38 8.55
C ASP A 145 -2.93 -6.93 8.90
N MET A 146 -3.33 -5.96 8.07
CA MET A 146 -3.12 -4.54 8.35
C MET A 146 -3.83 -4.08 9.64
N GLU A 147 -5.02 -4.60 9.92
CA GLU A 147 -5.74 -4.32 11.16
C GLU A 147 -5.09 -4.99 12.37
N PHE A 148 -4.79 -6.29 12.26
CA PHE A 148 -4.28 -7.10 13.35
C PHE A 148 -2.85 -6.72 13.73
N PHE A 149 -1.94 -6.67 12.76
CA PHE A 149 -0.52 -6.37 12.99
C PHE A 149 -0.24 -4.87 13.04
N GLY A 150 -0.89 -4.09 12.18
CA GLY A 150 -0.68 -2.63 12.09
C GLY A 150 -1.52 -1.81 13.07
N GLY A 151 -2.58 -2.39 13.63
CA GLY A 151 -3.56 -1.64 14.41
C GLY A 151 -4.27 -0.56 13.60
N MET A 152 -4.39 -0.75 12.28
CA MET A 152 -5.15 0.12 11.40
C MET A 152 -6.64 -0.15 11.57
N GLN A 153 -7.50 0.85 11.34
CA GLN A 153 -8.95 0.71 11.47
C GLN A 153 -9.60 1.12 10.16
N PHE A 154 -10.28 0.19 9.50
CA PHE A 154 -10.93 0.45 8.21
C PHE A 154 -12.45 0.45 8.34
N SER A 155 -13.09 1.34 7.59
CA SER A 155 -14.50 1.18 7.22
C SER A 155 -14.55 0.36 5.94
N LYS A 156 -15.17 -0.82 5.96
CA LYS A 156 -15.12 -1.78 4.85
C LYS A 156 -16.46 -1.84 4.12
N THR A 157 -16.40 -1.88 2.78
CA THR A 157 -17.52 -2.25 1.93
C THR A 157 -17.13 -3.52 1.17
N VAL A 158 -17.85 -4.62 1.42
CA VAL A 158 -17.59 -5.88 0.72
C VAL A 158 -17.96 -5.71 -0.75
N MET A 159 -17.00 -5.92 -1.64
CA MET A 159 -17.28 -6.04 -3.07
C MET A 159 -17.47 -7.53 -3.35
N VAL A 160 -18.67 -7.92 -3.76
CA VAL A 160 -18.96 -9.33 -4.04
C VAL A 160 -18.38 -9.65 -5.41
N ASP A 161 -17.13 -10.09 -5.45
CA ASP A 161 -16.62 -10.93 -6.53
C ASP A 161 -16.41 -12.34 -5.97
N SER A 162 -17.21 -13.28 -6.45
CA SER A 162 -17.38 -14.62 -5.90
C SER A 162 -16.15 -15.53 -6.00
N GLU A 163 -15.08 -15.05 -6.65
CA GLU A 163 -13.87 -15.85 -6.90
C GLU A 163 -12.63 -15.35 -6.12
N ASN A 164 -12.58 -14.09 -5.64
CA ASN A 164 -11.34 -13.48 -5.15
C ASN A 164 -11.39 -12.76 -3.78
N ASP A 165 -12.52 -12.78 -3.05
CA ASP A 165 -12.66 -12.18 -1.70
C ASP A 165 -12.07 -10.75 -1.59
N LEU A 166 -12.25 -9.94 -2.63
CA LEU A 166 -11.76 -8.56 -2.67
C LEU A 166 -12.62 -7.63 -1.81
N VAL A 167 -11.98 -6.76 -1.05
CA VAL A 167 -12.64 -5.79 -0.18
C VAL A 167 -12.18 -4.39 -0.54
N LEU A 168 -13.13 -3.47 -0.65
CA LEU A 168 -12.84 -2.04 -0.63
C LEU A 168 -12.80 -1.58 0.83
N ALA A 169 -11.61 -1.24 1.32
CA ALA A 169 -11.39 -0.78 2.68
C ALA A 169 -11.00 0.71 2.66
N MET A 170 -11.68 1.51 3.49
CA MET A 170 -11.46 2.94 3.64
C MET A 170 -10.72 3.20 4.94
N TYR A 171 -9.54 3.80 4.85
CA TYR A 171 -8.76 4.24 6.00
C TYR A 171 -8.87 5.76 6.15
N PRO A 172 -9.70 6.27 7.08
CA PRO A 172 -9.81 7.69 7.33
C PRO A 172 -8.52 8.19 7.98
N THR A 173 -8.02 9.34 7.55
CA THR A 173 -6.78 9.89 8.10
C THR A 173 -7.10 10.64 9.40
N PRO A 174 -6.60 10.19 10.56
CA PRO A 174 -6.87 10.90 11.80
C PRO A 174 -6.12 12.24 11.81
N ASN A 175 -6.84 13.33 12.03
CA ASN A 175 -6.30 14.66 12.36
C ASN A 175 -5.58 15.44 11.22
N LEU A 176 -6.28 15.73 10.13
CA LEU A 176 -5.99 16.95 9.36
C LEU A 176 -6.62 18.15 10.12
N HIS A 177 -5.89 18.72 11.06
CA HIS A 177 -6.25 19.97 11.74
C HIS A 177 -5.27 21.08 11.35
#